data_AF-A0A937BYK7-F1
#
_entry.id   AF-A0A937BYK7-F1
#
_cell.length_a   1.000
_cell.length_b   1.000
_cell.length_c   1.000
_cell.angle_alpha   90.00
_cell.angle_beta   90.00
_cell.angle_gamma   90.00
#
_symmetry.space_group_name_H-M   'P 1'
#
loop_
_entity.id
_entity.type
_entity.pdbx_description
1 polymer ?
#
loop_
_entity_poly.entity_id
_entity_poly.type
_entity_poly.pdbx_seq_one_letter_code
_entity_poly.pdbx_strand_id
1 'polypeptide(L)'
;MKKDTLVEGMLKNSAAIYKANLGERSPAYAKVISDLGNFYRYKGRFADAKPVLEEALAIREEALDPNHPLRVQSQEDLAILLWKQKDYQRASSIYHDVMERSLDFINRYFPPMSEQEKTKYWDILSPRFQRFYNFAIEAKSAEPQLINDLFEYRVATKGLLLSSTRKITETIRNSGNAELVADYEAWIDQKEELTRLYAYSREDLRDQGLNLDSLENVANDMEKTVKKFTGVLHSISPPKQNTAKSKAN
;
A
#
# COMPACT_ATOMS: atom_id res chain seq x y z
N MET A 1 -9.28 31.27 8.50
CA MET A 1 -8.26 32.21 9.04
C MET A 1 -7.76 31.81 10.44
N LYS A 2 -8.47 32.02 11.56
CA LYS A 2 -7.91 31.70 12.90
C LYS A 2 -7.45 30.24 13.07
N LYS A 3 -8.23 29.27 12.57
CA LYS A 3 -7.87 27.85 12.61
C LYS A 3 -6.69 27.49 11.69
N ASP A 4 -6.55 28.19 10.56
CA ASP A 4 -5.50 27.90 9.58
C ASP A 4 -4.12 28.34 10.10
N THR A 5 -4.05 29.54 10.68
CA THR A 5 -2.84 30.03 11.33
C THR A 5 -2.44 29.16 12.52
N LEU A 6 -3.43 28.65 13.27
CA LEU A 6 -3.17 27.70 14.36
C LEU A 6 -2.57 26.39 13.83
N VAL A 7 -3.17 25.78 12.79
CA VAL A 7 -2.66 24.53 12.19
C VAL A 7 -1.25 24.73 11.65
N GLU A 8 -1.00 25.81 10.91
CA GLU A 8 0.33 26.13 10.39
C GLU A 8 1.35 26.31 11.53
N GLY A 9 0.98 27.05 12.58
CA GLY A 9 1.82 27.24 13.76
C GLY A 9 2.15 25.93 14.48
N MET A 10 1.16 25.05 14.64
CA MET A 10 1.34 23.73 15.26
C MET A 10 2.26 22.83 14.44
N LEU A 11 2.09 22.80 13.11
CA LEU A 11 2.95 22.03 12.22
C LEU A 11 4.40 22.54 12.22
N LYS A 12 4.60 23.87 12.20
CA LYS A 12 5.93 24.49 12.30
C LYS A 12 6.61 24.19 13.64
N ASN A 13 5.87 24.31 14.75
CA ASN A 13 6.40 23.99 16.08
C ASN A 13 6.75 22.50 16.19
N SER A 14 5.88 21.62 15.70
CA SER A 14 6.15 20.18 15.65
C SER A 14 7.40 19.88 14.83
N ALA A 15 7.55 20.48 13.64
CA ALA A 15 8.73 20.31 12.81
C ALA A 15 10.01 20.73 13.54
N ALA A 16 9.99 21.85 14.27
CA ALA A 16 11.12 22.31 15.07
C ALA A 16 11.48 21.32 16.20
N ILE A 17 10.48 20.79 16.91
CA ILE A 17 10.67 19.80 17.98
C ILE A 17 11.27 18.51 17.43
N TYR A 18 10.74 17.99 16.32
CA TYR A 18 11.25 16.75 15.71
C TYR A 18 12.65 16.95 15.13
N LYS A 19 12.93 18.10 14.51
CA LYS A 19 14.27 18.45 14.01
C LYS A 19 15.28 18.51 15.15
N ALA A 20 14.95 19.16 16.26
CA ALA A 20 15.87 19.32 17.39
C ALA A 20 16.14 18.00 18.13
N ASN A 21 15.13 17.14 18.30
CA ASN A 21 15.26 15.93 19.13
C ASN A 21 15.68 14.69 18.34
N LEU A 22 15.26 14.55 17.09
CA LEU A 22 15.51 13.35 16.27
C LEU A 22 16.45 13.62 15.08
N GLY A 23 16.79 14.88 14.81
CA GLY A 23 17.63 15.29 13.71
C GLY A 23 16.86 15.52 12.41
N GLU A 24 17.48 16.33 11.54
CA GLU A 24 16.91 16.78 10.26
C GLU A 24 16.86 15.70 9.17
N ARG A 25 17.48 14.54 9.40
CA ARG A 25 17.39 13.37 8.51
C ARG A 25 16.45 12.28 9.04
N SER A 26 15.72 12.55 10.11
CA SER A 26 14.82 11.54 10.67
C SER A 26 13.54 11.37 9.83
N PRO A 27 13.04 10.13 9.64
CA PRO A 27 11.76 9.89 8.98
C PRO A 27 10.57 10.58 9.68
N ALA A 28 10.68 10.80 11.00
CA ALA A 28 9.69 11.52 11.78
C ALA A 28 9.66 13.02 11.45
N TYR A 29 10.82 13.66 11.33
CA TYR A 29 10.90 15.05 10.84
C TYR A 29 10.34 15.16 9.41
N ALA A 30 10.76 14.25 8.52
CA ALA A 30 10.25 14.18 7.14
C ALA A 30 8.72 14.07 7.09
N LYS A 31 8.10 13.31 8.00
CA LYS A 31 6.64 13.22 8.10
C LYS A 31 6.00 14.58 8.39
N VAL A 32 6.49 15.32 9.37
CA VAL A 32 5.87 16.58 9.78
C VAL A 32 6.01 17.66 8.71
N ILE A 33 7.16 17.74 8.03
CA ILE A 33 7.33 18.68 6.92
C ILE A 33 6.53 18.28 5.67
N SER A 34 6.30 16.98 5.45
CA SER A 34 5.34 16.48 4.44
C SER A 34 3.91 16.95 4.76
N ASP A 35 3.50 16.85 6.03
CA ASP A 35 2.18 17.32 6.49
C ASP A 35 2.03 18.85 6.33
N LEU A 36 3.10 19.62 6.62
CA LEU A 36 3.16 21.06 6.38
C LEU A 36 3.05 21.40 4.88
N GLY A 37 3.75 20.67 4.03
CA GLY A 37 3.67 20.81 2.58
C GLY A 37 2.28 20.53 2.03
N ASN A 38 1.65 19.46 2.50
CA ASN A 38 0.26 19.13 2.15
C ASN A 38 -0.74 20.18 2.64
N PHE A 39 -0.52 20.75 3.83
CA PHE A 39 -1.31 21.87 4.31
C PHE A 39 -1.20 23.09 3.39
N TYR A 40 0.03 23.48 3.00
CA TYR A 40 0.23 24.58 2.05
C TYR A 40 -0.42 24.30 0.69
N ARG A 41 -0.27 23.08 0.17
CA ARG A 41 -0.93 22.64 -1.07
C ARG A 41 -2.45 22.75 -0.97
N TYR A 42 -3.06 22.33 0.13
CA TYR A 42 -4.50 22.46 0.37
C TYR A 42 -4.96 23.93 0.40
N LYS A 43 -4.09 24.86 0.82
CA LYS A 43 -4.36 26.30 0.79
C LYS A 43 -4.04 26.98 -0.55
N GLY A 44 -3.63 26.23 -1.57
CA GLY A 44 -3.19 26.79 -2.85
C GLY A 44 -1.83 27.48 -2.80
N ARG A 45 -1.09 27.37 -1.69
CA ARG A 45 0.25 27.96 -1.49
C ARG A 45 1.32 27.02 -2.06
N PHE A 46 1.29 26.81 -3.38
CA PHE A 46 2.16 25.82 -4.02
C PHE A 46 3.65 26.15 -3.94
N ALA A 47 3.99 27.45 -3.95
CA ALA A 47 5.37 27.91 -3.79
C ALA A 47 5.95 27.56 -2.40
N ASP A 48 5.11 27.59 -1.36
CA ASP A 48 5.52 27.20 0.00
C ASP A 48 5.52 25.68 0.18
N ALA A 49 4.62 24.98 -0.51
CA ALA A 49 4.50 23.52 -0.44
C ALA A 49 5.70 22.80 -1.07
N LYS A 50 6.16 23.28 -2.24
CA LYS A 50 7.20 22.63 -3.03
C LYS A 50 8.49 22.32 -2.23
N PRO A 51 9.16 23.31 -1.61
CA PRO A 51 10.44 23.05 -0.95
C PRO A 51 10.33 22.05 0.20
N VAL A 52 9.27 22.13 1.01
CA VAL A 52 9.10 21.22 2.17
C VAL A 52 8.69 19.81 1.76
N LEU A 53 7.98 19.63 0.63
CA LEU A 53 7.68 18.31 0.08
C LEU A 53 8.93 17.68 -0.58
N GLU A 54 9.74 18.47 -1.27
CA GLU A 54 11.02 18.02 -1.86
C GLU A 54 12.01 17.62 -0.75
N GLU A 55 12.10 18.40 0.34
CA GLU A 55 12.90 18.04 1.51
C GLU A 55 12.41 16.74 2.17
N ALA A 56 11.10 16.59 2.37
CA ALA A 56 10.51 15.37 2.92
C ALA A 56 10.86 14.12 2.08
N LEU A 57 10.77 14.26 0.76
CA LEU A 57 11.12 13.20 -0.18
C LEU A 57 12.60 12.85 -0.04
N ALA A 58 13.50 13.83 -0.15
CA ALA A 58 14.95 13.61 -0.09
C ALA A 58 15.38 12.84 1.18
N ILE A 59 14.86 13.23 2.35
CA ILE A 59 15.15 12.53 3.62
C ILE A 59 14.69 11.07 3.56
N ARG A 60 13.49 10.83 3.02
CA ARG A 60 12.94 9.47 2.88
C ARG A 60 13.64 8.65 1.82
N GLU A 61 14.20 9.26 0.78
CA GLU A 61 15.00 8.54 -0.22
C GLU A 61 16.36 8.10 0.32
N GLU A 62 16.96 8.89 1.21
CA GLU A 62 18.21 8.53 1.89
C GLU A 62 17.98 7.42 2.94
N ALA A 63 16.85 7.47 3.65
CA ALA A 63 16.59 6.58 4.79
C ALA A 63 15.81 5.31 4.45
N LEU A 64 15.08 5.27 3.32
CA LEU A 64 14.10 4.22 3.04
C LEU A 64 14.26 3.63 1.63
N ASP A 65 14.05 2.31 1.55
CA ASP A 65 14.04 1.60 0.28
C ASP A 65 13.03 2.20 -0.71
N PRO A 66 13.29 2.09 -2.03
CA PRO A 66 12.40 2.62 -3.07
C PRO A 66 10.93 2.19 -2.94
N ASN A 67 10.65 0.99 -2.42
CA ASN A 67 9.28 0.45 -2.27
C ASN A 67 8.65 0.77 -0.90
N HIS A 68 9.34 1.51 -0.02
CA HIS A 68 8.81 1.82 1.30
C HIS A 68 7.58 2.74 1.20
N PRO A 69 6.45 2.45 1.88
CA PRO A 69 5.20 3.20 1.75
C PRO A 69 5.33 4.71 1.96
N LEU A 70 6.16 5.14 2.92
CA LEU A 70 6.41 6.57 3.20
C LEU A 70 7.16 7.27 2.07
N ARG A 71 8.09 6.60 1.37
CA ARG A 71 8.78 7.17 0.21
C ARG A 71 7.79 7.32 -0.95
N VAL A 72 6.99 6.29 -1.21
CA VAL A 72 5.92 6.34 -2.22
C VAL A 72 4.90 7.44 -1.91
N GLN A 73 4.57 7.66 -0.63
CA GLN A 73 3.69 8.76 -0.23
C GLN A 73 4.28 10.14 -0.53
N SER A 74 5.57 10.35 -0.26
CA SER A 74 6.26 11.61 -0.62
C SER A 74 6.27 11.87 -2.12
N GLN A 75 6.50 10.82 -2.93
CA GLN A 75 6.43 10.93 -4.39
C GLN A 75 5.01 11.29 -4.84
N GLU A 76 3.99 10.65 -4.27
CA GLU A 76 2.59 10.96 -4.53
C GLU A 76 2.26 12.43 -4.19
N ASP A 77 2.71 12.93 -3.03
CA ASP A 77 2.46 14.31 -2.62
C ASP A 77 3.05 15.33 -3.61
N LEU A 78 4.25 15.05 -4.13
CA LEU A 78 4.89 15.86 -5.17
C LEU A 78 4.15 15.76 -6.52
N ALA A 79 3.70 14.56 -6.91
CA ALA A 79 2.90 14.38 -8.12
C ALA A 79 1.59 15.17 -8.05
N ILE A 80 0.91 15.18 -6.89
CA ILE A 80 -0.31 15.97 -6.69
C ILE A 80 0.01 17.47 -6.76
N LEU A 81 1.14 17.93 -6.21
CA LEU A 81 1.54 19.33 -6.31
C LEU A 81 1.73 19.75 -7.78
N LEU A 82 2.46 18.95 -8.56
CA LEU A 82 2.69 19.20 -9.98
C LEU A 82 1.39 19.18 -10.78
N TRP A 83 0.50 18.22 -10.47
CA TRP A 83 -0.84 18.17 -11.03
C TRP A 83 -1.60 19.47 -10.76
N LYS A 84 -1.61 19.99 -9.52
CA LYS A 84 -2.29 21.25 -9.20
C LYS A 84 -1.63 22.48 -9.81
N GLN A 85 -0.36 22.39 -10.20
CA GLN A 85 0.34 23.39 -10.99
C GLN A 85 0.13 23.23 -12.51
N LYS A 86 -0.64 22.22 -12.95
CA LYS A 86 -0.86 21.84 -14.35
C LYS A 86 0.39 21.39 -15.10
N ASP A 87 1.43 20.99 -14.36
CA ASP A 87 2.62 20.33 -14.90
C ASP A 87 2.31 18.83 -15.09
N TYR A 88 1.41 18.54 -16.03
CA TYR A 88 0.85 17.20 -16.23
C TYR A 88 1.90 16.18 -16.64
N GLN A 89 2.89 16.57 -17.44
CA GLN A 89 3.96 15.69 -17.91
C GLN A 89 4.82 15.19 -16.75
N ARG A 90 5.29 16.09 -15.88
CA ARG A 90 6.11 15.69 -14.72
C ARG A 90 5.27 14.98 -13.67
N ALA A 91 4.01 15.38 -13.47
CA ALA A 91 3.09 14.66 -12.61
C ALA A 91 2.85 13.22 -13.10
N SER A 92 2.66 13.03 -14.41
CA SER A 92 2.44 11.73 -15.06
C SER A 92 3.59 10.77 -14.78
N SER A 93 4.83 11.20 -15.03
CA SER A 93 6.03 10.39 -14.78
C SER A 93 6.13 9.93 -13.32
N ILE A 94 5.90 10.83 -12.34
CA ILE A 94 5.95 10.45 -10.93
C ILE A 94 4.78 9.54 -10.56
N TYR A 95 3.57 9.81 -11.07
CA TYR A 95 2.41 8.98 -10.79
C TYR A 95 2.56 7.55 -11.32
N HIS A 96 3.19 7.37 -12.47
CA HIS A 96 3.49 6.05 -13.02
C HIS A 96 4.31 5.22 -12.02
N ASP A 97 5.44 5.75 -11.53
CA ASP A 97 6.27 5.10 -10.51
C ASP A 97 5.48 4.81 -9.22
N VAL A 98 4.64 5.75 -8.78
CA VAL A 98 3.80 5.57 -7.57
C VAL A 98 2.80 4.42 -7.76
N MET A 99 2.17 4.30 -8.94
CA MET A 99 1.20 3.25 -9.23
C MET A 99 1.89 1.88 -9.37
N GLU A 100 3.02 1.79 -10.05
CA GLU A 100 3.79 0.55 -10.17
C GLU A 100 4.21 0.01 -8.80
N ARG A 101 4.79 0.86 -7.94
CA ARG A 101 5.19 0.48 -6.58
C ARG A 101 4.00 0.08 -5.71
N SER A 102 2.87 0.74 -5.89
CA SER A 102 1.62 0.38 -5.22
C SER A 102 1.10 -0.98 -5.65
N LEU A 103 1.17 -1.31 -6.93
CA LEU A 103 0.79 -2.63 -7.43
C LEU A 103 1.77 -3.71 -7.00
N ASP A 104 3.09 -3.44 -6.99
CA ASP A 104 4.10 -4.35 -6.44
C ASP A 104 3.82 -4.67 -4.96
N PHE A 105 3.51 -3.65 -4.16
CA PHE A 105 3.13 -3.84 -2.77
C PHE A 105 1.91 -4.76 -2.63
N ILE A 106 0.84 -4.51 -3.40
CA ILE A 106 -0.36 -5.37 -3.38
C ILE A 106 0.02 -6.80 -3.78
N ASN A 107 0.76 -6.97 -4.88
CA ASN A 107 1.19 -8.26 -5.39
C ASN A 107 2.02 -9.07 -4.39
N ARG A 108 2.89 -8.40 -3.63
CA ARG A 108 3.80 -9.04 -2.70
C ARG A 108 3.14 -9.38 -1.37
N TYR A 109 2.29 -8.48 -0.86
CA TYR A 109 1.80 -8.55 0.52
C TYR A 109 0.35 -9.01 0.64
N PHE A 110 -0.51 -8.81 -0.36
CA PHE A 110 -1.93 -9.20 -0.25
C PHE A 110 -2.16 -10.71 -0.34
N PRO A 111 -1.45 -11.51 -1.16
CA PRO A 111 -1.75 -12.92 -1.29
C PRO A 111 -1.88 -13.67 0.06
N PRO A 112 -0.95 -13.52 1.02
CA PRO A 112 -1.02 -14.27 2.29
C PRO A 112 -1.97 -13.67 3.33
N MET A 113 -2.61 -12.53 3.04
CA MET A 113 -3.50 -11.86 3.99
C MET A 113 -4.91 -12.45 3.97
N SER A 114 -5.63 -12.38 5.08
CA SER A 114 -7.08 -12.62 5.11
C SER A 114 -7.85 -11.53 4.36
N GLU A 115 -9.09 -11.82 3.97
CA GLU A 115 -9.96 -10.82 3.33
C GLU A 115 -10.20 -9.60 4.23
N GLN A 116 -10.24 -9.79 5.56
CA GLN A 116 -10.36 -8.69 6.51
C GLN A 116 -9.10 -7.81 6.54
N GLU A 117 -7.91 -8.42 6.54
CA GLU A 117 -6.64 -7.70 6.46
C GLU A 117 -6.51 -6.96 5.11
N LYS A 118 -6.79 -7.65 3.99
CA LYS A 118 -6.80 -7.04 2.66
C LYS A 118 -7.74 -5.84 2.61
N THR A 119 -8.94 -5.95 3.18
CA THR A 119 -9.91 -4.84 3.26
C THR A 119 -9.33 -3.65 4.02
N LYS A 120 -8.76 -3.87 5.22
CA LYS A 120 -8.12 -2.80 6.01
C LYS A 120 -6.97 -2.12 5.26
N TYR A 121 -6.10 -2.89 4.61
CA TYR A 121 -5.01 -2.33 3.81
C TYR A 121 -5.52 -1.62 2.54
N TRP A 122 -6.57 -2.15 1.92
CA TRP A 122 -7.21 -1.55 0.76
C TRP A 122 -7.89 -0.23 1.09
N ASP A 123 -8.49 -0.07 2.27
CA ASP A 123 -9.05 1.21 2.72
C ASP A 123 -7.97 2.31 2.81
N ILE A 124 -6.73 1.94 3.10
CA ILE A 124 -5.57 2.84 3.12
C ILE A 124 -5.04 3.13 1.70
N LEU A 125 -4.98 2.11 0.83
CA LEU A 125 -4.40 2.23 -0.50
C LEU A 125 -5.36 2.76 -1.56
N SER A 126 -6.65 2.43 -1.49
CA SER A 126 -7.64 2.80 -2.49
C SER A 126 -7.74 4.31 -2.75
N PRO A 127 -7.58 5.22 -1.76
CA PRO A 127 -7.60 6.66 -2.02
C PRO A 127 -6.47 7.12 -2.97
N ARG A 128 -5.31 6.45 -2.97
CA ARG A 128 -4.21 6.74 -3.89
C ARG A 128 -4.59 6.47 -5.34
N PHE A 129 -5.19 5.30 -5.60
CA PHE A 129 -5.69 4.96 -6.94
C PHE A 129 -6.79 5.93 -7.38
N GLN A 130 -7.71 6.31 -6.49
CA GLN A 130 -8.73 7.32 -6.83
C GLN A 130 -8.14 8.68 -7.17
N ARG A 131 -7.08 9.12 -6.46
CA ARG A 131 -6.36 10.36 -6.80
C ARG A 131 -5.71 10.28 -8.17
N PHE A 132 -5.07 9.15 -8.50
CA PHE A 132 -4.53 8.92 -9.84
C PHE A 132 -5.62 8.95 -10.91
N TYR A 133 -6.78 8.31 -10.69
CA TYR A 133 -7.88 8.31 -11.67
C TYR A 133 -8.41 9.72 -11.94
N ASN A 134 -8.55 10.54 -10.89
CA ASN A 134 -8.95 11.94 -11.03
C ASN A 134 -7.91 12.75 -11.81
N PHE A 135 -6.61 12.53 -11.52
CA PHE A 135 -5.51 13.13 -12.27
C PHE A 135 -5.57 12.74 -13.75
N ALA A 136 -5.67 11.45 -14.06
CA ALA A 136 -5.72 10.95 -15.44
C ALA A 136 -6.89 11.53 -16.23
N ILE A 137 -8.08 11.65 -15.62
CA ILE A 137 -9.26 12.25 -16.27
C ILE A 137 -9.03 13.73 -16.58
N GLU A 138 -8.39 14.48 -15.67
CA GLU A 138 -8.12 15.91 -15.85
C GLU A 138 -7.00 16.14 -16.88
N ALA A 139 -5.96 15.31 -16.84
CA ALA A 139 -4.76 15.43 -17.67
C ALA A 139 -4.87 14.78 -19.06
N LYS A 140 -5.92 13.98 -19.33
CA LYS A 140 -6.08 13.21 -20.59
C LYS A 140 -5.92 14.00 -21.89
N SER A 141 -6.20 15.30 -21.89
CA SER A 141 -6.05 16.11 -23.10
C SER A 141 -4.59 16.47 -23.37
N ALA A 142 -3.77 16.56 -22.33
CA ALA A 142 -2.34 16.81 -22.41
C ALA A 142 -1.52 15.51 -22.49
N GLU A 143 -1.97 14.46 -21.79
CA GLU A 143 -1.31 13.15 -21.68
C GLU A 143 -2.33 12.03 -21.99
N PRO A 144 -2.66 11.76 -23.27
CA PRO A 144 -3.73 10.83 -23.64
C PRO A 144 -3.50 9.39 -23.16
N GLN A 145 -2.24 8.98 -23.00
CA GLN A 145 -1.86 7.64 -22.53
C GLN A 145 -2.39 7.35 -21.12
N LEU A 146 -2.61 8.38 -20.28
CA LEU A 146 -3.11 8.21 -18.91
C LEU A 146 -4.47 7.51 -18.82
N ILE A 147 -5.28 7.57 -19.88
CA ILE A 147 -6.56 6.86 -19.92
C ILE A 147 -6.32 5.35 -19.99
N ASN A 148 -5.31 4.89 -20.74
CA ASN A 148 -4.94 3.48 -20.80
C ASN A 148 -4.42 3.03 -19.43
N ASP A 149 -3.49 3.78 -18.83
CA ASP A 149 -2.95 3.51 -17.49
C ASP A 149 -4.06 3.42 -16.43
N LEU A 150 -5.05 4.32 -16.48
CA LEU A 150 -6.23 4.27 -15.61
C LEU A 150 -6.98 2.96 -15.75
N PHE A 151 -7.27 2.52 -16.98
CA PHE A 151 -7.96 1.26 -17.20
C PHE A 151 -7.12 0.06 -16.75
N GLU A 152 -5.83 0.06 -17.06
CA GLU A 152 -4.88 -0.97 -16.66
C GLU A 152 -4.81 -1.11 -15.14
N TYR A 153 -4.58 -0.03 -14.41
CA TYR A 153 -4.53 -0.07 -12.94
C TYR A 153 -5.86 -0.44 -12.31
N ARG A 154 -6.99 -0.05 -12.90
CA ARG A 154 -8.31 -0.44 -12.41
C ARG A 154 -8.59 -1.93 -12.63
N VAL A 155 -8.18 -2.49 -13.76
CA VAL A 155 -8.28 -3.93 -14.02
C VAL A 155 -7.30 -4.68 -13.14
N ALA A 156 -6.05 -4.21 -13.01
CA ALA A 156 -5.03 -4.83 -12.17
C ALA A 156 -5.48 -4.88 -10.71
N THR A 157 -5.92 -3.77 -10.12
CA THR A 157 -6.37 -3.76 -8.71
C THR A 157 -7.55 -4.70 -8.46
N LYS A 158 -8.56 -4.72 -9.34
CA LYS A 158 -9.67 -5.68 -9.25
C LYS A 158 -9.21 -7.13 -9.43
N GLY A 159 -8.34 -7.35 -10.42
CA GLY A 159 -7.75 -8.65 -10.73
C GLY A 159 -6.95 -9.19 -9.56
N LEU A 160 -6.09 -8.37 -8.95
CA LEU A 160 -5.24 -8.75 -7.82
C LEU A 160 -6.02 -9.01 -6.53
N LEU A 161 -7.05 -8.21 -6.25
CA LEU A 161 -7.95 -8.49 -5.14
C LEU A 161 -8.62 -9.87 -5.30
N LEU A 162 -8.93 -10.27 -6.54
CA LEU A 162 -9.54 -11.56 -6.85
C LEU A 162 -8.52 -12.72 -7.03
N SER A 163 -7.32 -12.46 -7.57
CA SER A 163 -6.34 -13.46 -8.03
C SER A 163 -5.17 -13.69 -7.07
N SER A 164 -4.91 -12.77 -6.14
CA SER A 164 -3.86 -12.92 -5.12
C SER A 164 -4.05 -14.21 -4.32
N THR A 165 -5.29 -14.58 -4.03
CA THR A 165 -5.66 -15.86 -3.41
C THR A 165 -5.19 -17.06 -4.26
N ARG A 166 -5.43 -17.01 -5.58
CA ARG A 166 -5.10 -18.11 -6.52
C ARG A 166 -3.60 -18.40 -6.62
N LYS A 167 -2.74 -17.38 -6.63
CA LYS A 167 -1.27 -17.58 -6.72
C LYS A 167 -0.70 -18.26 -5.48
N ILE A 168 -1.25 -17.97 -4.30
CA ILE A 168 -0.90 -18.71 -3.08
C ILE A 168 -1.46 -20.11 -3.10
N THR A 169 -2.71 -20.29 -3.52
CA THR A 169 -3.28 -21.63 -3.70
C THR A 169 -2.36 -22.48 -4.58
N GLU A 170 -1.92 -21.95 -5.73
CA GLU A 170 -1.01 -22.64 -6.65
C GLU A 170 0.37 -22.91 -6.00
N THR A 171 0.94 -21.95 -5.28
CA THR A 171 2.23 -22.12 -4.59
C THR A 171 2.17 -23.19 -3.50
N ILE A 172 1.10 -23.21 -2.70
CA ILE A 172 0.90 -24.18 -1.63
C ILE A 172 0.63 -25.57 -2.22
N ARG A 173 -0.26 -25.67 -3.21
CA ARG A 173 -0.54 -26.94 -3.91
C ARG A 173 0.69 -27.52 -4.59
N ASN A 174 1.58 -26.68 -5.11
CA ASN A 174 2.82 -27.10 -5.76
C ASN A 174 4.02 -27.22 -4.79
N SER A 175 3.83 -27.00 -3.49
CA SER A 175 4.92 -27.03 -2.50
C SER A 175 5.45 -28.43 -2.20
N GLY A 176 4.70 -29.48 -2.58
CA GLY A 176 5.01 -30.87 -2.24
C GLY A 176 4.81 -31.24 -0.77
N ASN A 177 4.35 -30.30 0.06
CA ASN A 177 4.06 -30.54 1.48
C ASN A 177 2.57 -30.84 1.68
N ALA A 178 2.22 -32.11 1.83
CA ALA A 178 0.84 -32.57 1.98
C ALA A 178 0.15 -32.01 3.25
N GLU A 179 0.88 -31.83 4.35
CA GLU A 179 0.36 -31.27 5.59
C GLU A 179 0.00 -29.79 5.41
N LEU A 180 0.86 -29.02 4.74
CA LEU A 180 0.59 -27.61 4.42
C LEU A 180 -0.60 -27.44 3.46
N VAL A 181 -0.74 -28.35 2.49
CA VAL A 181 -1.91 -28.34 1.59
C VAL A 181 -3.18 -28.62 2.37
N ALA A 182 -3.18 -29.63 3.25
CA ALA A 182 -4.32 -29.97 4.09
C ALA A 182 -4.69 -28.83 5.05
N ASP A 183 -3.70 -28.21 5.71
CA ASP A 183 -3.91 -27.07 6.61
C ASP A 183 -4.50 -25.86 5.86
N TYR A 184 -4.01 -25.61 4.64
CA TYR A 184 -4.52 -24.54 3.79
C TYR A 184 -5.95 -24.82 3.31
N GLU A 185 -6.26 -26.04 2.89
CA GLU A 185 -7.61 -26.43 2.48
C GLU A 185 -8.60 -26.36 3.64
N ALA A 186 -8.23 -26.87 4.82
CA ALA A 186 -9.04 -26.76 6.03
C ALA A 186 -9.27 -25.28 6.43
N TRP A 187 -8.28 -24.42 6.23
CA TRP A 187 -8.42 -22.98 6.48
C TRP A 187 -9.38 -22.30 5.49
N ILE A 188 -9.34 -22.68 4.21
CA ILE A 188 -10.28 -22.19 3.19
C ILE A 188 -11.71 -22.66 3.50
N ASP A 189 -11.89 -23.93 3.85
CA ASP A 189 -13.20 -24.49 4.22
C ASP A 189 -13.81 -23.76 5.42
N GLN A 190 -13.00 -23.52 6.45
CA GLN A 190 -13.41 -22.74 7.63
C GLN A 190 -13.83 -21.30 7.28
N LYS A 191 -13.17 -20.68 6.30
CA LYS A 191 -13.54 -19.34 5.80
C LYS A 191 -14.83 -19.34 5.00
N GLU A 192 -15.06 -20.36 4.19
CA GLU A 192 -16.33 -20.51 3.47
C GLU A 192 -17.49 -20.72 4.46
N GLU A 193 -17.28 -21.50 5.50
CA GLU A 193 -18.26 -21.71 6.57
C GLU A 193 -18.56 -20.42 7.33
N LEU A 194 -17.53 -19.67 7.77
CA LEU A 194 -17.71 -18.35 8.38
C LEU A 194 -18.49 -17.39 7.48
N THR A 195 -18.20 -17.39 6.18
CA THR A 195 -18.91 -16.55 5.20
C THR A 195 -20.40 -16.91 5.12
N ARG A 196 -20.75 -18.20 5.16
CA ARG A 196 -22.15 -18.64 5.26
C ARG A 196 -22.80 -18.21 6.57
N LEU A 197 -22.07 -18.33 7.68
CA LEU A 197 -22.58 -17.97 9.02
C LEU A 197 -22.81 -16.46 9.18
N TYR A 198 -22.00 -15.60 8.55
CA TYR A 198 -22.24 -14.14 8.54
C TYR A 198 -23.53 -13.72 7.84
N ALA A 199 -24.17 -14.60 7.06
CA ALA A 199 -25.47 -14.33 6.46
C ALA A 199 -26.65 -14.49 7.45
N TYR A 200 -26.43 -15.10 8.61
CA TYR A 200 -27.44 -15.30 9.66
C TYR A 200 -27.43 -14.16 10.69
N SER A 201 -28.56 -13.95 11.38
CA SER A 201 -28.58 -13.00 12.49
C SER A 201 -27.84 -13.56 13.71
N ARG A 202 -27.35 -12.69 14.59
CA ARG A 202 -26.68 -13.11 15.84
C ARG A 202 -27.60 -13.91 16.77
N GLU A 203 -28.91 -13.76 16.61
CA GLU A 203 -29.92 -14.49 17.38
C GLU A 203 -30.07 -15.92 16.84
N ASP A 204 -30.19 -16.08 15.52
CA ASP A 204 -30.24 -17.40 14.85
C ASP A 204 -28.98 -18.24 15.12
N LEU A 205 -27.80 -17.60 15.14
CA LEU A 205 -26.53 -18.28 15.44
C LEU A 205 -26.46 -18.77 16.90
N ARG A 206 -27.03 -18.02 17.83
CA ARG A 206 -27.08 -18.41 19.25
C ARG A 206 -28.05 -19.57 19.48
N ASP A 207 -29.19 -19.57 18.81
CA ASP A 207 -30.19 -20.64 18.89
C ASP A 207 -29.67 -21.96 18.32
N GLN A 208 -28.75 -21.89 17.35
CA GLN A 208 -28.03 -23.04 16.81
C GLN A 208 -26.81 -23.46 17.67
N GLY A 209 -26.52 -22.74 18.76
CA GLY A 209 -25.38 -23.01 19.63
C GLY A 209 -24.01 -22.67 19.02
N LEU A 210 -23.98 -21.86 17.95
CA LEU A 210 -22.76 -21.50 17.23
C LEU A 210 -22.15 -20.19 17.79
N ASN A 211 -20.85 -20.22 18.10
CA ASN A 211 -20.10 -19.05 18.55
C ASN A 211 -19.19 -18.52 17.45
N LEU A 212 -19.63 -17.46 16.79
CA LEU A 212 -18.93 -16.81 15.68
C LEU A 212 -17.53 -16.32 16.07
N ASP A 213 -17.39 -15.72 17.26
CA ASP A 213 -16.10 -15.20 17.75
C ASP A 213 -15.09 -16.35 17.96
N SER A 214 -15.56 -17.52 18.39
CA SER A 214 -14.71 -18.71 18.55
C SER A 214 -14.24 -19.26 17.20
N LEU A 215 -15.13 -19.30 16.21
CA LEU A 215 -14.81 -19.80 14.87
C LEU A 215 -13.86 -18.85 14.12
N GLU A 216 -14.02 -17.53 14.31
CA GLU A 216 -13.08 -16.52 13.83
C GLU A 216 -11.69 -16.72 14.42
N ASN A 217 -11.60 -16.99 15.74
CA ASN A 217 -10.31 -17.24 16.39
C ASN A 217 -9.60 -18.49 15.83
N VAL A 218 -10.34 -19.57 15.57
CA VAL A 218 -9.78 -20.78 14.94
C VAL A 218 -9.26 -20.47 13.54
N ALA A 219 -10.03 -19.74 12.71
CA ALA A 219 -9.60 -19.34 11.39
C ALA A 219 -8.33 -18.45 11.42
N ASN A 220 -8.23 -17.55 12.40
CA ASN A 220 -7.08 -16.70 12.63
C ASN A 220 -5.82 -17.48 13.06
N ASP A 221 -5.99 -18.55 13.84
CA ASP A 221 -4.86 -19.39 14.28
C ASP A 221 -4.35 -20.29 13.15
N MET A 222 -5.25 -20.86 12.34
CA MET A 222 -4.89 -21.60 11.11
C MET A 222 -4.17 -20.69 10.11
N GLU A 223 -4.63 -19.45 9.97
CA GLU A 223 -3.96 -18.44 9.14
C GLU A 223 -2.50 -18.19 9.57
N LYS A 224 -2.22 -18.13 10.89
CA LYS A 224 -0.85 -17.97 11.40
C LYS A 224 0.05 -19.14 11.01
N THR A 225 -0.49 -20.36 10.99
CA THR A 225 0.25 -21.57 10.60
C THR A 225 0.61 -21.53 9.10
N VAL A 226 -0.35 -21.20 8.24
CA VAL A 226 -0.13 -21.02 6.79
C VAL A 226 0.86 -19.86 6.51
N LYS A 227 0.77 -18.76 7.27
CA LYS A 227 1.69 -17.60 7.18
C LYS A 227 3.14 -17.96 7.53
N LYS A 228 3.37 -18.80 8.55
CA LYS A 228 4.73 -19.24 8.93
C LYS A 228 5.41 -19.98 7.78
N PHE A 229 4.71 -20.87 7.09
CA PHE A 229 5.25 -21.63 5.96
C PHE A 229 5.51 -20.78 4.72
N THR A 230 4.57 -19.90 4.36
CA THR A 230 4.74 -18.98 3.21
C THR A 230 5.83 -17.93 3.45
N GLY A 231 6.08 -17.54 4.71
CA GLY A 231 7.22 -16.73 5.12
C GLY A 231 8.58 -17.42 4.97
N VAL A 232 8.65 -18.75 5.14
CA VAL A 232 9.85 -19.56 4.90
C VAL A 232 10.09 -19.77 3.40
N LEU A 233 9.05 -19.88 2.57
CA LEU A 233 9.22 -19.89 1.10
C LEU A 233 9.78 -18.55 0.57
N HIS A 234 9.57 -17.44 1.28
CA HIS A 234 10.20 -16.16 0.96
C HIS A 234 11.70 -16.10 1.30
N SER A 235 12.18 -16.89 2.26
CA SER A 235 13.64 -17.02 2.52
C SER A 235 14.31 -18.02 1.58
N ILE A 236 13.52 -18.81 0.85
CA ILE A 236 13.96 -19.79 -0.15
C ILE A 236 13.40 -19.39 -1.52
N SER A 237 13.98 -18.35 -2.11
CA SER A 237 13.83 -18.01 -3.53
C SER A 237 15.18 -17.46 -4.04
N PRO A 238 15.51 -17.64 -5.33
CA PRO A 238 16.67 -18.42 -5.84
C PRO A 238 18.05 -17.76 -5.60
N PRO A 239 19.18 -18.48 -5.83
CA PRO A 239 20.50 -17.92 -5.63
C PRO A 239 20.68 -16.65 -6.46
N LYS A 240 21.38 -15.66 -5.88
CA LYS A 240 21.90 -14.49 -6.59
C LYS A 240 22.40 -14.94 -7.95
N GLN A 241 21.84 -14.38 -9.02
CA GLN A 241 22.47 -14.53 -10.33
C GLN A 241 23.91 -14.09 -10.18
N ASN A 242 24.78 -15.08 -10.28
CA ASN A 242 26.21 -14.94 -10.27
C ASN A 242 26.53 -14.00 -11.44
N THR A 243 26.93 -12.76 -11.16
CA THR A 243 27.58 -11.89 -12.14
C THR A 243 28.96 -12.50 -12.42
N ALA A 244 28.94 -13.60 -13.17
CA ALA A 244 30.12 -14.19 -13.75
C ALA A 244 30.69 -13.17 -14.72
N LYS A 245 31.87 -12.68 -14.35
CA LYS A 245 32.91 -12.11 -15.20
C LYS A 245 32.71 -12.45 -16.68
N SER A 246 32.57 -11.41 -17.50
CA SER A 246 33.12 -11.43 -18.86
C SER A 246 34.23 -10.37 -18.91
N LYS A 247 35.46 -10.84 -18.72
CA LYS A 247 36.65 -10.26 -19.34
C LYS A 247 36.86 -10.99 -20.66
N ALA A 248 37.48 -10.29 -21.62
CA ALA A 248 37.83 -10.64 -23.01
C ALA A 248 36.68 -10.35 -23.99
N ASN A 249 36.82 -9.47 -24.98
CA ASN A 249 37.99 -8.98 -25.72
C ASN A 249 38.06 -7.46 -25.81
#